data_AF-A0A425Y3R9-F1
#
_entry.id   AF-A0A425Y3R9-F1
#
_cell.length_a   1.000
_cell.length_b   1.000
_cell.length_c   1.000
_cell.angle_alpha   90.00
_cell.angle_beta   90.00
_cell.angle_gamma   90.00
#
_symmetry.space_group_name_H-M   'P 1'
#
loop_
_entity.id
_entity.type
_entity.pdbx_description
1 polymer ?
#
loop_
_entity_poly.entity_id
_entity_poly.type
_entity_poly.pdbx_seq_one_letter_code
_entity_poly.pdbx_strand_id
1 'polypeptide(L)'
;MKTVVHKANTRGHANHGWLDAHHTFSFADYYHTDRMHFGVLRVLNDDRIAAGKGFGTHPHNNMEIISIPLKGELEHKDSMGNSSVIKAGEIQVMSAGTGILHSEFNPNDDQEVNLLQIWIFPHLKDVEPRYDQLSISDIKSKNGLKQILSPDADDEGVWIYQNAWFHLGEFDKASASTYTIKQKGNGLYLFVVEGQVFIKDYKLEKRDGLAITETQIVEFKVSAKTKVLLIDVPMFDL
;
A
#
# COMPACT_ATOMS: atom_id res chain seq x y z
N MET A 1 19.37 -4.45 13.01
CA MET A 1 17.98 -4.00 12.88
C MET A 1 17.92 -2.51 13.15
N LYS A 2 17.81 -1.72 12.08
CA LYS A 2 17.65 -0.27 12.12
C LYS A 2 16.19 0.06 11.85
N THR A 3 15.69 1.13 12.47
CA THR A 3 14.27 1.51 12.40
C THR A 3 14.08 3.01 12.29
N VAL A 4 13.07 3.44 11.54
CA VAL A 4 12.60 4.84 11.46
C VAL A 4 11.09 4.86 11.63
N VAL A 5 10.60 5.65 12.59
CA VAL A 5 9.17 5.79 12.88
C VAL A 5 8.58 6.94 12.06
N HIS A 6 7.46 6.69 11.38
CA HIS A 6 6.68 7.71 10.69
C HIS A 6 5.33 7.86 11.39
N LYS A 7 5.21 8.85 12.28
CA LYS A 7 3.98 9.10 13.02
C LYS A 7 2.87 9.65 12.12
N ALA A 8 1.63 9.22 12.32
CA ALA A 8 0.49 9.60 11.49
C ALA A 8 0.32 11.12 11.35
N ASN A 9 0.51 11.85 12.45
CA ASN A 9 0.39 13.31 12.54
C ASN A 9 1.59 14.10 11.98
N THR A 10 2.60 13.40 11.45
CA THR A 10 3.78 13.99 10.80
C THR A 10 3.80 13.74 9.29
N ARG A 11 2.74 13.15 8.74
CA ARG A 11 2.58 12.96 7.29
C ARG A 11 2.33 14.31 6.62
N GLY A 12 2.71 14.42 5.35
CA GLY A 12 2.25 15.53 4.51
C GLY A 12 0.73 15.49 4.43
N HIS A 13 0.10 16.67 4.40
CA HIS A 13 -1.36 16.78 4.36
C HIS A 13 -1.76 17.76 3.27
N ALA A 14 -2.65 17.32 2.39
CA ALA A 14 -3.25 18.14 1.36
C ALA A 14 -4.77 17.93 1.37
N ASN A 15 -5.53 19.02 1.47
CA ASN A 15 -6.98 18.98 1.41
C ASN A 15 -7.47 19.92 0.31
N HIS A 16 -8.09 19.34 -0.73
CA HIS A 16 -8.62 20.04 -1.90
C HIS A 16 -10.15 20.13 -1.89
N GLY A 17 -10.78 19.94 -0.72
CA GLY A 17 -12.22 19.87 -0.53
C GLY A 17 -12.82 18.51 -0.93
N TRP A 18 -12.52 18.03 -2.14
CA TRP A 18 -12.97 16.72 -2.62
C TRP A 18 -12.00 15.57 -2.30
N LEU A 19 -10.73 15.89 -2.05
CA LEU A 19 -9.66 14.97 -1.70
C LEU A 19 -9.01 15.43 -0.39
N ASP A 20 -8.97 14.54 0.60
CA ASP A 20 -8.19 14.69 1.83
C ASP A 20 -7.09 13.61 1.84
N ALA A 21 -5.87 14.02 1.51
CA ALA A 21 -4.72 13.14 1.24
C ALA A 21 -3.65 13.27 2.31
N HIS A 22 -3.18 12.13 2.83
CA HIS A 22 -2.07 12.07 3.78
C HIS A 22 -0.88 11.32 3.19
N HIS A 23 0.22 12.04 2.95
CA HIS A 23 1.41 11.54 2.28
C HIS A 23 2.46 11.04 3.28
N THR A 24 2.73 9.74 3.26
CA THR A 24 3.83 9.16 4.06
C THR A 24 5.18 9.61 3.53
N PHE A 25 5.36 9.60 2.21
CA PHE A 25 6.57 10.01 1.51
C PHE A 25 6.31 11.26 0.66
N SER A 26 7.35 12.01 0.32
CA SER A 26 7.32 13.22 -0.50
C SER A 26 6.58 12.98 -1.81
N PHE A 27 5.48 13.69 -2.05
CA PHE A 27 4.60 13.48 -3.19
C PHE A 27 3.87 14.76 -3.55
N ALA A 28 3.65 15.00 -4.84
CA ALA A 28 3.13 16.27 -5.36
C ALA A 28 3.91 17.47 -4.76
N ASP A 29 3.21 18.45 -4.19
CA ASP A 29 3.82 19.63 -3.58
C ASP A 29 4.39 19.39 -2.17
N TYR A 30 4.12 18.22 -1.57
CA TYR A 30 4.70 17.85 -0.28
C TYR A 30 6.13 17.33 -0.45
N TYR A 31 7.08 18.01 0.19
CA TYR A 31 8.50 17.66 0.16
C TYR A 31 9.08 17.57 1.57
N HIS A 32 9.67 16.41 1.88
CA HIS A 32 10.42 16.15 3.11
C HIS A 32 11.66 15.31 2.78
N THR A 33 12.85 15.85 3.02
CA THR A 33 14.13 15.22 2.63
C THR A 33 14.32 13.83 3.22
N ASP A 34 13.88 13.62 4.46
CA ASP A 34 14.04 12.32 5.14
C ASP A 34 12.92 11.31 4.80
N ARG A 35 11.97 11.68 3.93
CA ARG A 35 10.84 10.83 3.54
C ARG A 35 10.65 10.80 2.03
N MET A 36 11.72 10.69 1.27
CA MET A 36 11.61 10.63 -0.19
C MET A 36 10.99 9.32 -0.69
N HIS A 37 11.35 8.20 -0.06
CA HIS A 37 10.88 6.84 -0.35
C HIS A 37 11.44 5.90 0.75
N PHE A 38 11.01 4.64 0.75
CA PHE A 38 11.63 3.57 1.53
C PHE A 38 12.07 2.43 0.60
N GLY A 39 13.38 2.35 0.30
CA GLY A 39 13.81 1.50 -0.81
C GLY A 39 13.06 1.87 -2.09
N VAL A 40 12.50 0.88 -2.77
CA VAL A 40 11.66 1.08 -3.97
C VAL A 40 10.20 1.49 -3.70
N LEU A 41 9.76 1.55 -2.43
CA LEU A 41 8.45 2.08 -2.06
C LEU A 41 8.44 3.61 -2.18
N ARG A 42 7.83 4.11 -3.25
CA ARG A 42 7.87 5.53 -3.64
C ARG A 42 6.73 6.33 -3.06
N VAL A 43 5.52 5.78 -3.02
CA VAL A 43 4.31 6.46 -2.52
C VAL A 43 3.57 5.54 -1.57
N LEU A 44 3.07 6.09 -0.47
CA LEU A 44 2.07 5.49 0.41
C LEU A 44 1.17 6.61 0.91
N ASN A 45 0.07 6.80 0.18
CA ASN A 45 -0.96 7.80 0.47
C ASN A 45 -2.16 7.14 1.15
N ASP A 46 -2.78 7.85 2.08
CA ASP A 46 -4.04 7.49 2.73
C ASP A 46 -5.05 8.57 2.36
N ASP A 47 -5.83 8.27 1.33
CA ASP A 47 -6.65 9.24 0.61
C ASP A 47 -8.11 9.04 0.96
N ARG A 48 -8.84 10.13 1.16
CA ARG A 48 -10.30 10.15 1.23
C ARG A 48 -10.86 10.98 0.09
N ILE A 49 -11.72 10.36 -0.71
CA ILE A 49 -12.30 10.97 -1.90
C ILE A 49 -13.80 11.11 -1.67
N ALA A 50 -14.31 12.33 -1.79
CA ALA A 50 -15.72 12.65 -1.65
C ALA A 50 -16.59 11.92 -2.69
N ALA A 51 -17.88 11.81 -2.40
CA ALA A 51 -18.87 11.19 -3.27
C ALA A 51 -18.87 11.80 -4.70
N GLY A 52 -18.89 10.94 -5.72
CA GLY A 52 -18.90 11.32 -7.14
C GLY A 52 -17.65 12.07 -7.62
N LYS A 53 -16.58 12.13 -6.82
CA LYS A 53 -15.32 12.83 -7.14
C LYS A 53 -14.19 11.85 -7.38
N GLY A 54 -13.11 12.34 -7.96
CA GLY A 54 -12.00 11.48 -8.37
C GLY A 54 -10.93 12.22 -9.14
N PHE A 55 -9.92 11.45 -9.51
CA PHE A 55 -8.83 11.84 -10.37
C PHE A 55 -9.25 11.63 -11.82
N GLY A 56 -9.32 12.72 -12.58
CA GLY A 56 -9.52 12.66 -14.03
C GLY A 56 -8.37 11.93 -14.74
N THR A 57 -8.53 11.69 -16.05
CA THR A 57 -7.55 10.96 -16.84
C THR A 57 -6.16 11.59 -16.77
N HIS A 58 -5.17 10.82 -16.33
CA HIS A 58 -3.77 11.24 -16.21
C HIS A 58 -2.81 10.10 -16.55
N PRO A 59 -1.58 10.42 -16.99
CA PRO A 59 -0.61 9.41 -17.41
C PRO A 59 0.22 8.86 -16.26
N HIS A 60 0.60 7.59 -16.39
CA HIS A 60 1.70 6.95 -15.66
C HIS A 60 2.62 6.22 -16.63
N ASN A 61 3.88 6.04 -16.22
CA ASN A 61 4.89 5.33 -16.98
C ASN A 61 5.85 4.65 -16.00
N ASN A 62 6.18 3.38 -16.25
CA ASN A 62 7.19 2.63 -15.48
C ASN A 62 6.99 2.71 -13.95
N MET A 63 5.76 2.45 -13.50
CA MET A 63 5.36 2.43 -12.09
C MET A 63 4.39 1.29 -11.85
N GLU A 64 4.55 0.58 -10.73
CA GLU A 64 3.55 -0.35 -10.22
C GLU A 64 2.64 0.44 -9.27
N ILE A 65 1.35 0.52 -9.58
CA ILE A 65 0.35 1.31 -8.84
C ILE A 65 -0.63 0.34 -8.20
N ILE A 66 -0.74 0.39 -6.88
CA ILE A 66 -1.55 -0.51 -6.08
C ILE A 66 -2.60 0.29 -5.31
N SER A 67 -3.86 -0.08 -5.48
CA SER A 67 -5.01 0.46 -4.75
C SER A 67 -5.54 -0.55 -3.74
N ILE A 68 -5.69 -0.15 -2.48
CA ILE A 68 -6.35 -0.94 -1.43
C ILE A 68 -7.42 -0.08 -0.76
N PRO A 69 -8.70 -0.18 -1.17
CA PRO A 69 -9.79 0.47 -0.49
C PRO A 69 -9.96 -0.07 0.94
N LEU A 70 -9.99 0.85 1.90
CA LEU A 70 -10.22 0.56 3.32
C LEU A 70 -11.70 0.72 3.69
N LYS A 71 -12.42 1.56 2.96
CA LYS A 71 -13.86 1.82 3.05
C LYS A 71 -14.37 2.31 1.70
N GLY A 72 -15.59 1.95 1.35
CA GLY A 72 -16.24 2.40 0.11
C GLY A 72 -15.70 1.66 -1.11
N GLU A 73 -15.80 2.29 -2.27
CA GLU A 73 -15.49 1.70 -3.56
C GLU A 73 -14.75 2.73 -4.45
N LEU A 74 -13.88 2.26 -5.32
CA LEU A 74 -13.14 3.07 -6.30
C LEU A 74 -13.39 2.51 -7.70
N GLU A 75 -14.01 3.29 -8.57
CA GLU A 75 -14.10 2.99 -10.00
C GLU A 75 -12.77 3.35 -10.68
N HIS A 76 -12.19 2.39 -11.39
CA HIS A 76 -11.00 2.55 -12.23
C HIS A 76 -11.38 2.44 -13.70
N LYS A 77 -10.79 3.29 -14.54
CA LYS A 77 -10.85 3.21 -16.01
C LYS A 77 -9.49 3.51 -16.61
N ASP A 78 -9.06 2.74 -17.61
CA ASP A 78 -7.78 2.96 -18.28
C ASP A 78 -7.82 2.89 -19.82
N SER A 79 -6.72 3.28 -20.45
CA SER A 79 -6.55 3.29 -21.91
C SER A 79 -6.39 1.91 -22.54
N MET A 80 -6.28 0.83 -21.75
CA MET A 80 -6.35 -0.55 -22.27
C MET A 80 -7.81 -1.01 -22.44
N GLY A 81 -8.77 -0.21 -21.97
CA GLY A 81 -10.19 -0.51 -22.01
C GLY A 81 -10.70 -1.21 -20.76
N ASN A 82 -9.89 -1.34 -19.70
CA ASN A 82 -10.39 -1.87 -18.43
C ASN A 82 -11.31 -0.85 -17.77
N SER A 83 -12.39 -1.35 -17.17
CA SER A 83 -13.28 -0.60 -16.30
C SER A 83 -13.72 -1.52 -15.17
N SER A 84 -13.45 -1.14 -13.94
CA SER A 84 -13.71 -1.96 -12.77
C SER A 84 -14.10 -1.12 -11.56
N VAL A 85 -14.75 -1.74 -10.58
CA VAL A 85 -14.99 -1.15 -9.28
C VAL A 85 -14.24 -1.98 -8.25
N ILE A 86 -13.35 -1.33 -7.51
CA ILE A 86 -12.49 -1.94 -6.50
C ILE A 86 -13.12 -1.63 -5.14
N LYS A 87 -13.49 -2.68 -4.39
CA LYS A 87 -14.24 -2.56 -3.15
C LYS A 87 -13.35 -2.69 -1.92
N ALA A 88 -13.83 -2.21 -0.78
CA ALA A 88 -13.17 -2.50 0.50
C ALA A 88 -13.07 -4.02 0.72
N GLY A 89 -11.85 -4.50 0.96
CA GLY A 89 -11.54 -5.94 1.02
C GLY A 89 -10.95 -6.50 -0.27
N GLU A 90 -10.72 -5.69 -1.28
CA GLU A 90 -10.02 -6.06 -2.51
C GLU A 90 -8.67 -5.33 -2.61
N ILE A 91 -7.81 -5.86 -3.47
CA ILE A 91 -6.58 -5.22 -3.93
C ILE A 91 -6.63 -5.13 -5.45
N GLN A 92 -6.16 -4.01 -5.98
CA GLN A 92 -5.97 -3.82 -7.40
C GLN A 92 -4.52 -3.41 -7.66
N VAL A 93 -3.98 -3.86 -8.79
CA VAL A 93 -2.68 -3.44 -9.29
C VAL A 93 -2.72 -3.10 -10.77
N MET A 94 -1.99 -2.06 -11.13
CA MET A 94 -1.73 -1.64 -12.51
C MET A 94 -0.24 -1.45 -12.69
N SER A 95 0.36 -2.22 -13.61
CA SER A 95 1.74 -1.99 -14.05
C SER A 95 1.68 -1.04 -15.25
N ALA A 96 2.22 0.17 -15.10
CA ALA A 96 2.13 1.20 -16.14
C ALA A 96 2.97 0.90 -17.38
N GLY A 97 4.08 0.14 -17.23
CA GLY A 97 4.89 -0.33 -18.36
C GLY A 97 5.34 0.80 -19.30
N THR A 98 5.17 0.58 -20.61
CA THR A 98 5.43 1.56 -21.68
C THR A 98 4.59 2.85 -21.60
N GLY A 99 3.54 2.87 -20.78
CA GLY A 99 2.70 4.02 -20.51
C GLY A 99 1.22 3.66 -20.48
N ILE A 100 0.48 4.28 -19.55
CA ILE A 100 -0.97 4.11 -19.43
C ILE A 100 -1.63 5.43 -19.04
N LEU A 101 -2.81 5.71 -19.60
CA LEU A 101 -3.70 6.77 -19.12
C LEU A 101 -4.80 6.11 -18.28
N HIS A 102 -5.07 6.66 -17.11
CA HIS A 102 -6.14 6.13 -16.26
C HIS A 102 -6.83 7.22 -15.45
N SER A 103 -8.00 6.89 -14.93
CA SER A 103 -8.81 7.74 -14.06
C SER A 103 -9.45 6.92 -12.96
N GLU A 104 -9.59 7.52 -11.78
CA GLU A 104 -10.09 6.85 -10.59
C GLU A 104 -11.15 7.74 -9.92
N PHE A 105 -12.37 7.23 -9.77
CA PHE A 105 -13.48 7.97 -9.19
C PHE A 105 -14.15 7.20 -8.07
N ASN A 106 -14.70 7.90 -7.10
CA ASN A 106 -15.66 7.34 -6.17
C ASN A 106 -17.02 7.23 -6.90
N PRO A 107 -17.53 6.01 -7.17
CA PRO A 107 -18.78 5.83 -7.90
C PRO A 107 -20.02 6.08 -7.03
N ASN A 108 -19.85 6.29 -5.72
CA ASN A 108 -20.95 6.53 -4.80
C ASN A 108 -21.34 8.01 -4.77
N ASP A 109 -22.64 8.29 -4.70
CA ASP A 109 -23.18 9.66 -4.67
C ASP A 109 -23.39 10.21 -3.25
N ASP A 110 -23.29 9.36 -2.22
CA ASP A 110 -23.67 9.69 -0.83
C ASP A 110 -22.61 9.34 0.22
N GLN A 111 -21.53 8.64 -0.15
CA GLN A 111 -20.47 8.23 0.77
C GLN A 111 -19.08 8.44 0.19
N GLU A 112 -18.11 8.75 1.05
CA GLU A 112 -16.69 8.81 0.70
C GLU A 112 -16.08 7.41 0.51
N VAL A 113 -15.02 7.33 -0.28
CA VAL A 113 -14.07 6.20 -0.30
C VAL A 113 -12.81 6.60 0.47
N ASN A 114 -12.28 5.68 1.29
CA ASN A 114 -10.94 5.80 1.88
C ASN A 114 -10.09 4.65 1.36
N LEU A 115 -8.91 4.95 0.83
CA LEU A 115 -8.01 3.96 0.25
C LEU A 115 -6.55 4.24 0.58
N LEU A 116 -5.73 3.20 0.46
CA LEU A 116 -4.29 3.34 0.34
C LEU A 116 -3.90 3.34 -1.14
N GLN A 117 -3.19 4.38 -1.56
CA GLN A 117 -2.56 4.49 -2.88
C GLN A 117 -1.06 4.26 -2.71
N ILE A 118 -0.53 3.19 -3.31
CA ILE A 118 0.82 2.71 -3.07
C ILE A 118 1.55 2.57 -4.40
N TRP A 119 2.72 3.18 -4.52
CA TRP A 119 3.53 3.10 -5.74
C TRP A 119 4.88 2.45 -5.46
N ILE A 120 5.22 1.46 -6.28
CA ILE A 120 6.49 0.75 -6.23
C ILE A 120 7.23 0.98 -7.55
N PHE A 121 8.51 1.36 -7.47
CA PHE A 121 9.36 1.38 -8.66
C PHE A 121 9.57 -0.05 -9.17
N PRO A 122 9.27 -0.36 -10.44
CA PRO A 122 9.49 -1.69 -10.98
C PRO A 122 10.98 -1.96 -11.21
N HIS A 123 11.38 -3.23 -11.16
CA HIS A 123 12.71 -3.69 -11.56
C HIS A 123 12.86 -3.89 -13.08
N LEU A 124 11.73 -3.97 -13.80
CA LEU A 124 11.67 -4.16 -15.24
C LEU A 124 10.86 -3.00 -15.81
N LYS A 125 11.47 -2.30 -16.75
CA LYS A 125 10.88 -1.14 -17.41
C LYS A 125 10.38 -1.52 -18.80
N ASP A 126 9.48 -0.70 -19.32
CA ASP A 126 8.93 -0.77 -20.67
C ASP A 126 8.27 -2.13 -20.97
N VAL A 127 7.75 -2.77 -19.92
CA VAL A 127 6.89 -3.95 -20.02
C VAL A 127 5.54 -3.57 -20.63
N GLU A 128 4.81 -4.57 -21.12
CA GLU A 128 3.43 -4.37 -21.55
C GLU A 128 2.57 -3.90 -20.35
N PRO A 129 1.80 -2.80 -20.49
CA PRO A 129 0.90 -2.37 -19.42
C PRO A 129 -0.08 -3.49 -19.08
N ARG A 130 -0.38 -3.64 -17.79
CA ARG A 130 -1.33 -4.67 -17.32
C ARG A 130 -2.13 -4.21 -16.12
N TYR A 131 -3.24 -4.89 -15.91
CA TYR A 131 -4.18 -4.68 -14.81
C TYR A 131 -4.51 -6.03 -14.17
N ASP A 132 -4.63 -6.04 -12.84
CA ASP A 132 -5.12 -7.20 -12.09
C ASP A 132 -5.85 -6.74 -10.82
N GLN A 133 -6.80 -7.55 -10.36
CA GLN A 133 -7.65 -7.27 -9.20
C GLN A 133 -8.08 -8.58 -8.53
N LEU A 134 -8.03 -8.61 -7.21
CA LEU A 134 -8.37 -9.79 -6.44
C LEU A 134 -9.06 -9.44 -5.11
N SER A 135 -9.99 -10.29 -4.71
CA SER A 135 -10.61 -10.22 -3.38
C SER A 135 -9.70 -10.82 -2.30
N ILE A 136 -9.36 -10.03 -1.29
CA ILE A 136 -8.53 -10.47 -0.16
C ILE A 136 -9.33 -11.42 0.77
N SER A 137 -10.67 -11.44 0.67
CA SER A 137 -11.49 -12.39 1.42
C SER A 137 -11.23 -13.84 1.03
N ASP A 138 -10.80 -14.07 -0.20
CA ASP A 138 -10.57 -15.40 -0.76
C ASP A 138 -9.31 -16.04 -0.18
N ILE A 139 -8.44 -15.20 0.40
CA ILE A 139 -7.20 -15.58 1.06
C ILE A 139 -7.46 -15.88 2.54
N LYS A 140 -7.14 -17.09 2.97
CA LYS A 140 -7.45 -17.57 4.33
C LYS A 140 -6.33 -17.21 5.30
N SER A 141 -6.61 -16.30 6.24
CA SER A 141 -5.79 -16.12 7.45
C SER A 141 -6.58 -15.29 8.45
N LYS A 142 -7.07 -15.92 9.52
CA LYS A 142 -7.76 -15.22 10.63
C LYS A 142 -6.79 -15.09 11.79
N ASN A 143 -6.56 -13.87 12.29
CA ASN A 143 -5.51 -13.59 13.27
C ASN A 143 -4.12 -13.99 12.78
N GLY A 144 -3.84 -13.71 11.50
CA GLY A 144 -2.56 -14.01 10.87
C GLY A 144 -2.33 -13.07 9.69
N LEU A 145 -1.16 -13.23 9.07
CA LEU A 145 -0.78 -12.51 7.87
C LEU A 145 -1.30 -13.26 6.63
N LYS A 146 -1.85 -12.52 5.66
CA LYS A 146 -2.23 -12.98 4.32
C LYS A 146 -1.29 -12.37 3.32
N GLN A 147 -0.68 -13.14 2.43
CA GLN A 147 0.01 -12.53 1.30
C GLN A 147 -1.06 -11.99 0.34
N ILE A 148 -0.88 -10.77 -0.16
CA ILE A 148 -1.85 -10.16 -1.11
C ILE A 148 -1.18 -9.66 -2.38
N LEU A 149 0.16 -9.57 -2.37
CA LEU A 149 0.96 -9.18 -3.52
C LEU A 149 2.32 -9.86 -3.47
N SER A 150 2.84 -10.29 -4.62
CA SER A 150 4.15 -10.94 -4.79
C SER A 150 4.84 -10.52 -6.11
N PRO A 151 6.10 -10.93 -6.38
CA PRO A 151 6.74 -10.78 -7.69
C PRO A 151 6.34 -11.86 -8.72
N ASP A 152 5.55 -12.86 -8.33
CA ASP A 152 5.31 -14.08 -9.09
C ASP A 152 3.82 -14.24 -9.41
N ALA A 153 3.51 -14.38 -10.70
CA ALA A 153 2.15 -14.53 -11.22
C ALA A 153 1.48 -15.85 -10.77
N ASP A 154 2.27 -16.85 -10.36
CA ASP A 154 1.78 -18.15 -9.90
C ASP A 154 1.69 -18.25 -8.36
N ASP A 155 1.98 -17.18 -7.61
CA ASP A 155 1.91 -17.13 -6.14
C ASP A 155 0.60 -16.49 -5.64
N GLU A 156 0.35 -16.54 -4.32
CA GLU A 156 -0.87 -16.00 -3.71
C GLU A 156 -0.92 -14.45 -3.78
N GLY A 157 -2.05 -13.93 -4.27
CA GLY A 157 -2.31 -12.49 -4.40
C GLY A 157 -2.27 -12.01 -5.84
N VAL A 158 -2.25 -10.69 -6.04
CA VAL A 158 -1.85 -10.09 -7.32
C VAL A 158 -0.33 -10.11 -7.44
N TRP A 159 0.23 -9.90 -8.62
CA TRP A 159 1.69 -9.83 -8.79
C TRP A 159 2.15 -8.48 -9.33
N ILE A 160 3.46 -8.17 -9.28
CA ILE A 160 4.09 -6.97 -9.88
C ILE A 160 5.49 -7.25 -10.43
N TYR A 161 5.99 -6.35 -11.27
CA TYR A 161 7.38 -6.38 -11.77
C TYR A 161 8.38 -5.79 -10.77
N GLN A 162 8.36 -6.26 -9.53
CA GLN A 162 9.36 -5.93 -8.50
C GLN A 162 9.41 -7.05 -7.47
N ASN A 163 10.61 -7.33 -6.95
CA ASN A 163 10.88 -8.30 -5.88
C ASN A 163 10.31 -7.83 -4.51
N ALA A 164 9.00 -7.60 -4.46
CA ALA A 164 8.30 -7.07 -3.31
C ALA A 164 7.10 -7.96 -2.94
N TRP A 165 6.78 -7.98 -1.65
CA TRP A 165 5.68 -8.76 -1.11
C TRP A 165 4.85 -7.93 -0.16
N PHE A 166 3.53 -7.92 -0.34
CA PHE A 166 2.63 -7.29 0.62
C PHE A 166 1.90 -8.36 1.43
N HIS A 167 1.82 -8.13 2.74
CA HIS A 167 1.00 -8.97 3.62
C HIS A 167 0.02 -8.12 4.42
N LEU A 168 -1.25 -8.49 4.41
CA LEU A 168 -2.27 -7.88 5.25
C LEU A 168 -2.54 -8.78 6.46
N GLY A 169 -2.39 -8.22 7.66
CA GLY A 169 -2.76 -8.86 8.90
C GLY A 169 -4.08 -8.32 9.44
N GLU A 170 -5.02 -9.20 9.77
CA GLU A 170 -6.26 -8.85 10.46
C GLU A 170 -6.42 -9.68 11.74
N PHE A 171 -6.47 -8.99 12.88
CA PHE A 171 -6.43 -9.59 14.20
C PHE A 171 -7.61 -9.11 15.05
N ASP A 172 -8.54 -10.02 15.34
CA ASP A 172 -9.68 -9.79 16.22
C ASP A 172 -9.25 -9.76 17.71
N LYS A 173 -8.16 -10.45 18.05
CA LYS A 173 -7.62 -10.56 19.42
C LYS A 173 -6.15 -10.19 19.48
N ALA A 174 -5.70 -9.78 20.67
CA ALA A 174 -4.29 -9.56 20.91
C ALA A 174 -3.49 -10.83 20.59
N SER A 175 -2.47 -10.67 19.76
CA SER A 175 -1.70 -11.79 19.21
C SER A 175 -0.24 -11.38 19.05
N ALA A 176 0.65 -12.37 19.08
CA ALA A 176 2.03 -12.20 18.62
C ALA A 176 2.14 -12.78 17.21
N SER A 177 2.96 -12.17 16.37
CA SER A 177 3.23 -12.64 15.02
C SER A 177 4.67 -12.34 14.65
N THR A 178 5.16 -13.08 13.67
CA THR A 178 6.53 -12.98 13.16
C THR A 178 6.47 -12.90 11.66
N TYR A 179 7.24 -11.98 11.09
CA TYR A 179 7.44 -11.87 9.66
C TYR A 179 8.90 -12.17 9.31
N THR A 180 9.12 -13.01 8.32
CA THR A 180 10.44 -13.30 7.76
C THR A 180 10.55 -12.56 6.43
N ILE A 181 11.58 -11.72 6.30
CA ILE A 181 11.88 -11.00 5.06
C ILE A 181 12.03 -11.99 3.91
N LYS A 182 11.36 -11.76 2.80
CA LYS A 182 11.26 -12.72 1.69
C LYS A 182 12.56 -12.81 0.89
N GLN A 183 13.31 -11.72 0.81
CA GLN A 183 14.56 -11.67 0.05
C GLN A 183 15.65 -10.86 0.75
N LYS A 184 16.89 -11.37 0.72
CA LYS A 184 18.06 -10.67 1.24
C LYS A 184 18.24 -9.33 0.51
N GLY A 185 18.46 -8.27 1.27
CA GLY A 185 18.58 -6.89 0.73
C GLY A 185 17.28 -6.10 0.83
N ASN A 186 16.16 -6.75 1.13
CA ASN A 186 14.91 -6.05 1.36
C ASN A 186 14.83 -5.45 2.77
N GLY A 187 14.01 -4.41 2.90
CA GLY A 187 13.52 -3.86 4.15
C GLY A 187 12.02 -4.08 4.28
N LEU A 188 11.50 -3.95 5.50
CA LEU A 188 10.08 -4.03 5.80
C LEU A 188 9.53 -2.65 6.17
N TYR A 189 8.52 -2.20 5.46
CA TYR A 189 7.69 -1.09 5.89
C TYR A 189 6.40 -1.63 6.50
N LEU A 190 6.22 -1.45 7.81
CA LEU A 190 4.99 -1.78 8.51
C LEU A 190 4.11 -0.53 8.60
N PHE A 191 2.86 -0.64 8.19
CA PHE A 191 1.86 0.42 8.30
C PHE A 191 0.65 -0.06 9.08
N VAL A 192 0.34 0.61 10.19
CA VAL A 192 -0.83 0.30 11.01
C VAL A 192 -2.07 0.87 10.34
N VAL A 193 -2.90 0.01 9.77
CA VAL A 193 -4.17 0.45 9.19
C VAL A 193 -5.13 0.82 10.34
N GLU A 194 -5.32 -0.06 11.31
CA GLU A 194 -6.22 0.17 12.44
C GLU A 194 -5.64 -0.51 13.69
N GLY A 195 -5.97 -0.01 14.88
CA GLY A 195 -5.50 -0.60 16.14
C GLY A 195 -4.08 -0.20 16.52
N GLN A 196 -3.34 -1.12 17.15
CA GLN A 196 -2.01 -0.86 17.70
C GLN A 196 -1.06 -2.04 17.45
N VAL A 197 0.18 -1.70 17.11
CA VAL A 197 1.28 -2.65 16.92
C VAL A 197 2.44 -2.31 17.83
N PHE A 198 3.06 -3.33 18.42
CA PHE A 198 4.19 -3.20 19.33
C PHE A 198 5.39 -3.96 18.75
N ILE A 199 6.49 -3.27 18.50
CA ILE A 199 7.76 -3.83 18.01
C ILE A 199 8.90 -3.31 18.88
N LYS A 200 9.54 -4.21 19.64
CA LYS A 200 10.53 -3.82 20.66
C LYS A 200 9.96 -2.71 21.56
N ASP A 201 10.57 -1.52 21.54
CA ASP A 201 10.18 -0.36 22.34
C ASP A 201 9.18 0.57 21.62
N TYR A 202 8.84 0.27 20.37
CA TYR A 202 7.91 1.08 19.58
C TYR A 202 6.47 0.66 19.82
N LYS A 203 5.65 1.60 20.28
CA LYS A 203 4.19 1.55 20.19
C LYS A 203 3.74 2.37 18.98
N LEU A 204 3.17 1.68 18.00
CA LEU A 204 2.61 2.24 16.78
C LEU A 204 1.09 2.26 16.91
N GLU A 205 0.48 3.40 16.60
CA GLU A 205 -0.96 3.59 16.62
C GLU A 205 -1.51 3.65 15.19
N LYS A 206 -2.83 3.79 15.06
CA LYS A 206 -3.50 3.92 13.77
C LYS A 206 -2.78 4.94 12.86
N ARG A 207 -2.45 4.49 11.65
CA ARG A 207 -1.74 5.21 10.57
C ARG A 207 -0.29 5.56 10.86
N ASP A 208 0.30 5.06 11.95
CA ASP A 208 1.74 5.08 12.11
C ASP A 208 2.40 4.08 11.15
N GLY A 209 3.59 4.44 10.66
CA GLY A 209 4.49 3.57 9.92
C GLY A 209 5.79 3.31 10.68
N LEU A 210 6.41 2.17 10.38
CA LEU A 210 7.76 1.82 10.83
C LEU A 210 8.55 1.21 9.68
N ALA A 211 9.56 1.93 9.22
CA ALA A 211 10.56 1.42 8.30
C ALA A 211 11.59 0.60 9.09
N ILE A 212 11.87 -0.63 8.65
CA ILE A 212 12.76 -1.58 9.32
C ILE A 212 13.75 -2.15 8.31
N THR A 213 15.05 -2.10 8.62
CA THR A 213 16.12 -2.67 7.79
C THR A 213 17.13 -3.45 8.64
N GLU A 214 18.10 -4.11 8.00
CA GLU A 214 19.19 -4.85 8.66
C GLU A 214 18.68 -5.93 9.62
N THR A 215 17.65 -6.67 9.21
CA THR A 215 17.12 -7.84 9.92
C THR A 215 16.49 -8.82 8.93
N GLN A 216 16.48 -10.10 9.28
CA GLN A 216 15.80 -11.14 8.51
C GLN A 216 14.43 -11.47 9.08
N ILE A 217 14.22 -11.20 10.37
CA ILE A 217 13.01 -11.55 11.11
C ILE A 217 12.53 -10.30 11.87
N VAL A 218 11.22 -10.06 11.83
CA VAL A 218 10.55 -9.01 12.60
C VAL A 218 9.46 -9.66 13.44
N GLU A 219 9.63 -9.61 14.75
CA GLU A 219 8.63 -10.04 15.72
C GLU A 219 7.81 -8.83 16.18
N PHE A 220 6.49 -8.99 16.22
CA PHE A 220 5.59 -7.92 16.64
C PHE A 220 4.40 -8.49 17.41
N LYS A 221 3.82 -7.65 18.26
CA LYS A 221 2.54 -7.92 18.92
C LYS A 221 1.51 -6.93 18.42
N VAL A 222 0.26 -7.34 18.41
CA VAL A 222 -0.88 -6.50 18.04
C VAL A 222 -1.89 -6.47 19.16
N SER A 223 -2.60 -5.35 19.33
CA SER A 223 -3.80 -5.32 20.16
C SER A 223 -4.96 -6.04 19.46
N ALA A 224 -6.05 -6.30 20.18
CA ALA A 224 -7.30 -6.71 19.55
C ALA A 224 -7.78 -5.66 18.54
N LYS A 225 -8.53 -6.10 17.51
CA LYS A 225 -9.06 -5.27 16.41
C LYS A 225 -7.97 -4.48 15.66
N THR A 226 -6.85 -5.14 15.37
CA THR A 226 -5.74 -4.52 14.62
C THR A 226 -5.75 -4.97 13.17
N LYS A 227 -5.58 -4.01 12.26
CA LYS A 227 -5.26 -4.26 10.85
C LYS A 227 -3.89 -3.66 10.54
N VAL A 228 -3.01 -4.43 9.92
CA VAL A 228 -1.63 -4.00 9.62
C VAL A 228 -1.25 -4.43 8.21
N LEU A 229 -0.64 -3.52 7.45
CA LEU A 229 -0.07 -3.81 6.15
C LEU A 229 1.46 -3.89 6.29
N LEU A 230 2.04 -4.98 5.81
CA LEU A 230 3.48 -5.19 5.73
C LEU A 230 3.90 -5.11 4.27
N ILE A 231 4.88 -4.26 3.97
CA ILE A 231 5.42 -4.03 2.62
C ILE A 231 6.91 -4.38 2.67
N ASP A 232 7.24 -5.57 2.19
CA ASP A 232 8.61 -6.07 2.06
C ASP A 232 9.14 -5.68 0.67
N VAL A 233 10.16 -4.83 0.62
CA VAL A 233 10.64 -4.22 -0.63
C VAL A 233 12.17 -4.15 -0.68
N PRO A 234 12.79 -4.23 -1.86
CA PRO A 234 14.22 -4.00 -2.02
C PRO A 234 14.62 -2.61 -1.56
N MET A 235 15.73 -2.54 -0.82
CA MET A 235 16.39 -1.27 -0.54
C MET A 235 17.22 -0.86 -1.75
N PHE A 236 17.32 0.44 -2.03
CA PHE A 236 18.36 0.89 -2.95
C PHE A 236 19.72 0.57 -2.34
N ASP A 237 20.66 0.12 -3.16
CA ASP A 237 22.06 0.01 -2.74
C ASP A 237 22.51 1.40 -2.23
N LEU A 238 23.03 1.44 -1.00
CA LEU A 238 23.64 2.63 -0.41
C LEU A 238 25.00 2.92 -1.06
#